data_AF-A0A4Z1INL0-F1
#
_entry.id   AF-A0A4Z1INL0-F1
#
_cell.length_a   1.000
_cell.length_b   1.000
_cell.length_c   1.000
_cell.angle_alpha   90.00
_cell.angle_beta   90.00
_cell.angle_gamma   90.00
#
_symmetry.space_group_name_H-M   'P 1'
#
loop_
_entity.id
_entity.type
_entity.pdbx_description
1 polymer ?
#
loop_
_entity_poly.entity_id
_entity_poly.type
_entity_poly.pdbx_seq_one_letter_code
_entity_poly.pdbx_strand_id
1 'polypeptide(L)'
;MHYSFAVSAFAALASTASASLIINNWCSTDVYLYKSNNGGCNAGTNGACSTASNASPWIIKAGKGSSSTLTLPWDTDGHGTSIKIAKTSNWKTTPSVLQFEYAWTTGQYSSLYWDLSDLDGSGAGLVGTPFMNDNVKVTPSGTGSGSGTCVKLKCPAGALCKDAYNTPDQTATRSCPLKTGTMWLDLCEPTSGFNSRREIGFEA
;
A
#
# COMPACT_ATOMS: atom_id res chain seq x y z
N MET A 1 -21.08 -32.08 -49.88
CA MET A 1 -20.46 -32.49 -48.61
C MET A 1 -19.45 -31.41 -48.27
N HIS A 2 -19.73 -30.55 -47.27
CA HIS A 2 -19.20 -30.67 -45.89
C HIS A 2 -17.69 -30.27 -45.85
N TYR A 3 -17.18 -29.27 -45.12
CA TYR A 3 -17.57 -28.59 -43.88
C TYR A 3 -17.00 -27.16 -43.85
N SER A 4 -17.77 -26.19 -43.35
CA SER A 4 -17.23 -24.91 -42.83
C SER A 4 -16.70 -25.13 -41.42
N PHE A 5 -15.42 -24.85 -41.18
CA PHE A 5 -14.87 -24.78 -39.82
C PHE A 5 -15.03 -23.34 -39.30
N ALA A 6 -16.06 -23.12 -38.49
CA ALA A 6 -16.14 -21.94 -37.65
C ALA A 6 -15.19 -22.15 -36.46
N VAL A 7 -14.06 -21.45 -36.46
CA VAL A 7 -13.17 -21.38 -35.30
C VAL A 7 -13.82 -20.43 -34.29
N SER A 8 -14.54 -20.98 -33.32
CA SER A 8 -15.00 -20.23 -32.15
C SER A 8 -13.78 -19.93 -31.28
N ALA A 9 -13.23 -18.71 -31.40
CA ALA A 9 -12.28 -18.18 -30.45
C ALA A 9 -13.00 -17.90 -29.12
N PHE A 10 -12.89 -18.82 -28.16
CA PHE A 10 -13.20 -18.54 -26.77
C PHE A 10 -12.21 -17.49 -26.27
N ALA A 11 -12.67 -16.24 -26.15
CA ALA A 11 -11.96 -15.23 -25.39
C ALA A 11 -11.94 -15.67 -23.91
N ALA A 12 -10.80 -16.18 -23.46
CA ALA A 12 -10.55 -16.36 -22.04
C ALA A 12 -10.53 -14.96 -21.41
N LEU A 13 -11.61 -14.58 -20.74
CA LEU A 13 -11.61 -13.49 -19.77
C LEU A 13 -10.69 -13.92 -18.63
N ALA A 14 -9.40 -13.67 -18.79
CA ALA A 14 -8.47 -13.71 -17.69
C ALA A 14 -8.95 -12.67 -16.68
N SER A 15 -9.54 -13.14 -15.58
CA SER A 15 -9.78 -12.35 -14.39
C SER A 15 -8.43 -11.84 -13.91
N THR A 16 -8.06 -10.64 -14.38
CA THR A 16 -7.03 -9.85 -13.72
C THR A 16 -7.69 -9.38 -12.44
N ALA A 17 -7.54 -10.12 -11.34
CA ALA A 17 -7.74 -9.54 -10.02
C ALA A 17 -6.98 -8.21 -10.03
N SER A 18 -7.71 -7.11 -9.92
CA SER A 18 -7.17 -5.76 -10.07
C SER A 18 -6.11 -5.57 -8.99
N ALA A 19 -4.86 -5.47 -9.44
CA ALA A 19 -3.74 -5.31 -8.53
C ALA A 19 -3.91 -3.97 -7.78
N SER A 20 -3.88 -4.05 -6.46
CA SER A 20 -4.32 -2.98 -5.57
C SER A 20 -3.61 -3.05 -4.22
N LEU A 21 -3.56 -1.91 -3.54
CA LEU A 21 -3.27 -1.82 -2.12
C LEU A 21 -4.59 -1.80 -1.35
N ILE A 22 -4.79 -2.75 -0.44
CA ILE A 22 -5.86 -2.72 0.54
C ILE A 22 -5.29 -2.34 1.89
N ILE A 23 -5.79 -1.25 2.46
CA ILE A 23 -5.35 -0.71 3.74
C ILE A 23 -6.44 -0.96 4.78
N ASN A 24 -6.10 -1.66 5.86
CA ASN A 24 -6.99 -1.88 7.00
C ASN A 24 -6.56 -0.99 8.16
N ASN A 25 -7.50 -0.25 8.73
CA ASN A 25 -7.30 0.55 9.93
C ASN A 25 -7.87 -0.16 11.16
N TRP A 26 -7.03 -0.92 11.87
CA TRP A 26 -7.40 -1.54 13.14
C TRP A 26 -7.20 -0.61 14.34
N CYS A 27 -6.78 0.63 14.12
CA CYS A 27 -6.52 1.60 15.18
C CYS A 27 -7.82 2.00 15.87
N SER A 28 -7.70 2.54 17.08
CA SER A 28 -8.82 3.16 17.81
C SER A 28 -9.20 4.55 17.29
N THR A 29 -8.44 5.09 16.33
CA THR A 29 -8.65 6.40 15.71
C THR A 29 -8.73 6.29 14.19
N ASP A 30 -9.44 7.22 13.55
CA ASP A 30 -9.43 7.38 12.11
C ASP A 30 -7.99 7.65 11.61
N VAL A 31 -7.69 7.20 10.39
CA VAL A 31 -6.45 7.56 9.69
C VAL A 31 -6.78 8.30 8.39
N TYR A 32 -5.88 9.19 8.00
CA TYR A 32 -6.05 10.14 6.91
C TYR A 32 -4.93 9.96 5.91
N LEU A 33 -5.29 9.85 4.64
CA LEU A 33 -4.35 9.54 3.57
C LEU A 33 -4.41 10.60 2.48
N TYR A 34 -3.23 10.88 1.93
CA TYR A 34 -3.03 11.54 0.67
C TYR A 34 -2.06 10.74 -0.19
N LYS A 35 -2.16 10.89 -1.51
CA LYS A 35 -1.30 10.23 -2.48
C LYS A 35 -0.47 11.27 -3.22
N SER A 36 0.84 11.06 -3.31
CA SER A 36 1.71 11.76 -4.27
C SER A 36 2.08 10.78 -5.38
N ASN A 37 2.10 11.25 -6.62
CA ASN A 37 2.54 10.47 -7.78
C ASN A 37 3.44 11.34 -8.66
N ASN A 38 4.52 10.76 -9.18
CA ASN A 38 5.47 11.39 -10.09
C ASN A 38 6.04 12.72 -9.55
N GLY A 39 6.36 12.79 -8.26
CA GLY A 39 6.84 14.00 -7.60
C GLY A 39 5.80 15.11 -7.45
N GLY A 40 4.53 14.84 -7.76
CA GLY A 40 3.42 15.77 -7.57
C GLY A 40 3.09 16.02 -6.10
N CYS A 41 2.16 16.94 -5.86
CA CYS A 41 1.70 17.22 -4.50
C CYS A 41 0.95 16.03 -3.89
N ASN A 42 0.80 16.03 -2.56
CA ASN A 42 -0.03 15.06 -1.84
C ASN A 42 -1.51 15.38 -2.10
N ALA A 43 -2.16 14.67 -3.02
CA ALA A 43 -3.55 14.89 -3.42
C ALA A 43 -4.51 13.89 -2.77
N GLY A 44 -5.72 14.35 -2.44
CA GLY A 44 -6.75 13.56 -1.77
C GLY A 44 -7.84 13.06 -2.71
N THR A 45 -8.99 12.68 -2.15
CA THR A 45 -10.17 12.17 -2.88
C THR A 45 -10.71 13.14 -3.94
N ASN A 46 -10.53 14.44 -3.75
CA ASN A 46 -10.98 15.47 -4.69
C ASN A 46 -9.86 16.03 -5.58
N GLY A 47 -8.67 15.41 -5.57
CA GLY A 47 -7.53 15.79 -6.40
C GLY A 47 -6.82 17.09 -5.98
N ALA A 48 -7.34 17.84 -5.00
CA ALA A 48 -6.66 19.02 -4.48
C ALA A 48 -5.46 18.62 -3.60
N CYS A 49 -4.38 19.39 -3.71
CA CYS A 49 -3.20 19.24 -2.87
C CYS A 49 -3.55 19.45 -1.39
N SER A 50 -3.01 18.64 -0.48
CA SER A 50 -3.28 18.63 0.96
C SER A 50 -3.14 19.97 1.69
N THR A 51 -2.38 20.91 1.11
CA THR A 51 -2.20 22.28 1.64
C THR A 51 -3.31 23.24 1.21
N ALA A 52 -4.13 22.88 0.22
CA ALA A 52 -5.26 23.67 -0.23
C ALA A 52 -6.42 23.62 0.79
N SER A 53 -7.14 24.72 0.93
CA SER A 53 -8.25 24.86 1.88
C SER A 53 -9.43 23.92 1.60
N ASN A 54 -9.58 23.47 0.35
CA ASN A 54 -10.64 22.57 -0.08
C ASN A 54 -10.20 21.10 -0.17
N ALA A 55 -8.97 20.74 0.24
CA ALA A 55 -8.47 19.38 0.10
C ALA A 55 -9.20 18.37 0.99
N SER A 56 -9.56 17.21 0.42
CA SER A 56 -10.26 16.14 1.14
C SER A 56 -9.42 14.86 1.18
N PRO A 57 -8.90 14.42 2.34
CA PRO A 57 -8.15 13.17 2.44
C PRO A 57 -9.06 11.96 2.15
N TRP A 58 -8.46 10.81 1.85
CA TRP A 58 -9.16 9.55 2.14
C TRP A 58 -9.19 9.36 3.66
N ILE A 59 -10.32 8.93 4.18
CA ILE A 59 -10.52 8.67 5.61
C ILE A 59 -10.84 7.19 5.77
N ILE A 60 -10.02 6.47 6.54
CA ILE A 60 -10.30 5.09 6.92
C ILE A 60 -10.73 5.08 8.37
N LYS A 61 -11.96 4.65 8.64
CA LYS A 61 -12.56 4.73 9.97
C LYS A 61 -11.90 3.76 10.95
N ALA A 62 -11.81 4.18 12.21
CA ALA A 62 -11.30 3.35 13.30
C ALA A 62 -12.04 2.00 13.41
N GLY A 63 -11.33 0.94 13.77
CA GLY A 63 -11.93 -0.31 14.23
C GLY A 63 -12.03 -1.43 13.19
N LYS A 64 -13.25 -1.93 12.96
CA LYS A 64 -13.52 -3.12 12.12
C LYS A 64 -14.70 -2.86 11.19
N GLY A 65 -14.65 -3.47 10.01
CA GLY A 65 -15.72 -3.44 9.01
C GLY A 65 -15.30 -2.71 7.75
N SER A 66 -16.24 -2.57 6.81
CA SER A 66 -15.96 -2.04 5.47
C SER A 66 -15.48 -0.58 5.48
N SER A 67 -15.94 0.25 6.42
CA SER A 67 -15.46 1.63 6.57
C SER A 67 -14.04 1.74 7.15
N SER A 68 -13.54 0.65 7.74
CA SER A 68 -12.16 0.50 8.24
C SER A 68 -11.20 -0.06 7.21
N THR A 69 -11.63 -0.13 5.95
CA THR A 69 -10.82 -0.62 4.83
C THR A 69 -10.88 0.38 3.68
N LEU A 70 -9.75 0.57 3.00
CA LEU A 70 -9.65 1.32 1.75
C LEU A 70 -8.91 0.50 0.71
N THR A 71 -9.50 0.40 -0.49
CA THR A 71 -8.84 -0.21 -1.64
C THR A 71 -8.39 0.88 -2.59
N LEU A 72 -7.09 0.93 -2.88
CA LEU A 72 -6.49 1.82 -3.87
C LEU A 72 -5.95 0.96 -5.02
N PRO A 73 -6.46 1.10 -6.26
CA PRO A 73 -5.85 0.46 -7.41
C PRO A 73 -4.44 1.04 -7.63
N TRP A 74 -3.52 0.22 -8.15
CA TRP A 74 -2.23 0.75 -8.60
C TRP A 74 -2.43 1.78 -9.71
N ASP A 75 -1.60 2.83 -9.71
CA ASP A 75 -1.58 3.80 -10.80
C ASP A 75 -1.17 3.17 -12.13
N THR A 76 -1.65 3.73 -13.24
CA THR A 76 -1.49 3.15 -14.58
C THR A 76 -0.29 3.69 -15.35
N ASP A 77 0.49 4.61 -14.79
CA ASP A 77 1.64 5.27 -15.44
C ASP A 77 3.00 4.67 -15.07
N GLY A 78 3.08 3.83 -14.03
CA GLY A 78 4.32 3.21 -13.55
C GLY A 78 5.26 4.17 -12.84
N HIS A 79 4.83 5.41 -12.57
CA HIS A 79 5.63 6.39 -11.86
C HIS A 79 5.71 6.09 -10.36
N GLY A 80 6.74 6.64 -9.72
CA GLY A 80 6.90 6.59 -8.28
C GLY A 80 5.70 7.23 -7.58
N THR A 81 5.02 6.44 -6.76
CA THR A 81 3.84 6.81 -6.01
C THR A 81 4.09 6.59 -4.53
N SER A 82 3.67 7.54 -3.70
CA SER A 82 3.74 7.47 -2.25
C SER A 82 2.35 7.65 -1.65
N ILE A 83 1.86 6.63 -0.94
CA ILE A 83 0.67 6.69 -0.11
C ILE A 83 1.10 7.13 1.28
N LYS A 84 0.83 8.39 1.63
CA LYS A 84 1.21 8.98 2.91
C LYS A 84 0.03 8.88 3.88
N ILE A 85 0.30 8.41 5.10
CA ILE A 85 -0.71 8.02 6.08
C ILE A 85 -0.42 8.70 7.41
N ALA A 86 -1.40 9.41 7.97
CA ALA A 86 -1.29 10.07 9.27
C ALA A 86 -2.49 9.76 10.17
N LYS A 87 -2.32 9.95 11.49
CA LYS A 87 -3.40 9.92 12.49
C LYS A 87 -4.09 11.27 12.69
N THR A 88 -3.71 12.29 11.91
CA THR A 88 -4.29 13.64 11.95
C THR A 88 -4.82 14.03 10.58
N SER A 89 -5.94 14.75 10.58
CA SER A 89 -6.60 15.27 9.38
C SER A 89 -6.02 16.59 8.90
N ASN A 90 -5.32 17.34 9.75
CA ASN A 90 -4.80 18.65 9.41
C ASN A 90 -3.43 18.54 8.73
N TRP A 91 -3.41 18.66 7.40
CA TRP A 91 -2.20 18.60 6.57
C TRP A 91 -1.77 19.96 6.01
N LYS A 92 -2.26 21.07 6.60
CA LYS A 92 -1.82 22.43 6.23
C LYS A 92 -0.29 22.59 6.35
N THR A 93 0.28 21.88 7.30
CA THR A 93 1.70 21.55 7.39
C THR A 93 1.82 20.04 7.26
N THR A 94 2.76 19.54 6.45
CA THR A 94 2.98 18.09 6.31
C THR A 94 3.14 17.45 7.70
N PRO A 95 2.21 16.57 8.12
CA PRO A 95 2.30 15.96 9.44
C PRO A 95 3.35 14.84 9.43
N SER A 96 3.58 14.26 10.60
CA SER A 96 4.23 12.96 10.71
C SER A 96 3.45 11.91 9.91
N VAL A 97 4.12 11.27 8.93
CA VAL A 97 3.48 10.28 8.04
C VAL A 97 4.26 8.97 7.99
N LEU A 98 3.52 7.87 7.93
CA LEU A 98 4.00 6.61 7.40
C LEU A 98 3.80 6.62 5.89
N GLN A 99 4.74 6.10 5.12
CA GLN A 99 4.62 6.05 3.66
C GLN A 99 4.66 4.61 3.18
N PHE A 100 3.70 4.24 2.34
CA PHE A 100 3.82 3.07 1.48
C PHE A 100 4.16 3.58 0.08
N GLU A 101 5.37 3.29 -0.37
CA GLU A 101 5.89 3.79 -1.64
C GLU A 101 5.95 2.65 -2.64
N TYR A 102 5.59 2.93 -3.89
CA TYR A 102 5.65 1.93 -4.95
C TYR A 102 5.90 2.55 -6.33
N ALA A 103 6.46 1.75 -7.22
CA ALA A 103 6.54 1.98 -8.64
C ALA A 103 6.47 0.64 -9.37
N TRP A 104 6.15 0.64 -10.65
CA TRP A 104 6.20 -0.60 -11.42
C TRP A 104 6.78 -0.36 -12.79
N THR A 105 7.42 -1.41 -13.32
CA THR A 105 8.03 -1.37 -14.65
C THR A 105 7.59 -2.58 -15.46
N THR A 106 7.72 -2.51 -16.77
CA THR A 106 7.47 -3.63 -17.70
C THR A 106 8.75 -3.95 -18.49
N GLY A 107 8.74 -5.06 -19.25
CA GLY A 107 9.91 -5.49 -20.03
C GLY A 107 10.88 -6.35 -19.22
N GLN A 108 12.19 -6.18 -19.46
CA GLN A 108 13.24 -7.02 -18.88
C GLN A 108 13.24 -7.03 -17.34
N TYR A 109 12.86 -5.92 -16.71
CA TYR A 109 12.84 -5.74 -15.25
C TYR A 109 11.42 -5.68 -14.69
N SER A 110 10.45 -6.29 -15.40
CA SER A 110 9.03 -6.26 -15.08
C SER A 110 8.74 -6.67 -13.62
N SER A 111 8.38 -5.69 -12.79
CA SER A 111 8.12 -5.91 -11.36
C SER A 111 7.38 -4.72 -10.74
N LEU A 112 6.68 -4.99 -9.63
CA LEU A 112 6.22 -4.01 -8.66
C LEU A 112 7.31 -3.85 -7.62
N TYR A 113 7.88 -2.66 -7.56
CA TYR A 113 8.83 -2.25 -6.53
C TYR A 113 8.09 -1.49 -5.44
N TRP A 114 8.35 -1.80 -4.18
CA TRP A 114 7.65 -1.19 -3.08
C TRP A 114 8.48 -1.16 -1.80
N ASP A 115 8.14 -0.24 -0.91
CA ASP A 115 8.68 -0.20 0.45
C ASP A 115 7.71 0.47 1.41
N LEU A 116 8.06 0.34 2.69
CA LEU A 116 7.49 1.13 3.77
C LEU A 116 8.57 2.12 4.22
N SER A 117 8.19 3.37 4.46
CA SER A 117 9.13 4.43 4.76
C SER A 117 8.67 5.27 5.95
N ASP A 118 9.61 5.40 6.89
CA ASP A 118 9.51 6.12 8.17
C ASP A 118 10.31 7.44 8.10
N LEU A 119 10.80 7.84 6.92
CA LEU A 119 11.66 9.03 6.73
C LEU A 119 11.00 10.37 7.07
N ASP A 120 9.68 10.42 7.00
CA ASP A 120 8.87 11.61 7.36
C ASP A 120 7.99 11.36 8.59
N GLY A 121 8.22 10.28 9.33
CA GLY A 121 7.28 9.80 10.33
C GLY A 121 7.40 10.46 11.71
N SER A 122 8.40 11.31 11.92
CA SER A 122 8.44 12.27 13.05
C SER A 122 8.32 13.74 12.59
N GLY A 123 8.03 13.96 11.31
CA GLY A 123 8.01 15.27 10.64
C GLY A 123 8.82 15.24 9.35
N ALA A 124 8.72 16.30 8.52
CA ALA A 124 9.40 16.34 7.22
C ALA A 124 10.93 16.15 7.36
N GLY A 125 11.46 15.09 6.73
CA GLY A 125 12.87 14.69 6.81
C GLY A 125 13.32 14.14 8.16
N LEU A 126 12.37 13.90 9.09
CA LEU A 126 12.65 13.35 10.41
C LEU A 126 12.13 11.92 10.52
N VAL A 127 13.07 11.03 10.81
CA VAL A 127 12.85 9.60 10.94
C VAL A 127 11.96 9.29 12.14
N GLY A 128 11.03 8.36 11.95
CA GLY A 128 10.19 7.75 12.97
C GLY A 128 8.88 7.32 12.36
N THR A 129 7.82 7.17 13.16
CA THR A 129 6.53 6.77 12.58
C THR A 129 5.37 7.21 13.47
N PRO A 130 4.26 7.70 12.89
CA PRO A 130 3.05 8.00 13.66
C PRO A 130 2.42 6.74 14.29
N PHE A 131 2.94 5.55 13.96
CA PHE A 131 2.50 4.24 14.42
C PHE A 131 3.53 3.56 15.36
N MET A 132 4.41 4.32 16.04
CA MET A 132 5.54 3.74 16.80
C MET A 132 5.10 2.73 17.86
N ASN A 133 3.91 2.93 18.44
CA ASN A 133 3.34 2.06 19.47
C ASN A 133 2.36 1.02 18.92
N ASP A 134 2.34 0.82 17.60
CA ASP A 134 1.36 0.01 16.91
C ASP A 134 2.04 -1.02 16.01
N ASN A 135 1.42 -2.19 15.85
CA ASN A 135 1.89 -3.14 14.85
C ASN A 135 1.47 -2.67 13.46
N VAL A 136 2.42 -2.59 12.53
CA VAL A 136 2.16 -2.35 11.12
C VAL A 136 2.67 -3.54 10.31
N LYS A 137 1.86 -4.05 9.39
CA LYS A 137 2.22 -5.20 8.56
C LYS A 137 1.85 -4.97 7.10
N VAL A 138 2.80 -5.22 6.20
CA VAL A 138 2.52 -5.34 4.77
C VAL A 138 2.54 -6.82 4.36
N THR A 139 1.50 -7.28 3.68
CA THR A 139 1.37 -8.66 3.19
C THR A 139 1.08 -8.70 1.69
N PRO A 140 2.04 -9.09 0.84
CA PRO A 140 1.76 -9.50 -0.54
C PRO A 140 0.91 -10.78 -0.54
N SER A 141 -0.12 -10.87 -1.40
CA SER A 141 -1.04 -12.02 -1.40
C SER A 141 -1.18 -12.79 -2.72
N GLY A 142 -0.59 -12.33 -3.82
CA GLY A 142 -0.62 -13.06 -5.09
C GLY A 142 0.72 -13.66 -5.50
N THR A 143 0.88 -13.81 -6.82
CA THR A 143 2.01 -14.50 -7.45
C THR A 143 3.35 -14.01 -6.91
N GLY A 144 4.21 -14.94 -6.47
CA GLY A 144 5.54 -14.63 -5.96
C GLY A 144 5.61 -14.27 -4.48
N SER A 145 4.46 -14.12 -3.80
CA SER A 145 4.44 -13.93 -2.34
C SER A 145 5.16 -15.08 -1.63
N GLY A 146 6.08 -14.72 -0.73
CA GLY A 146 6.91 -15.66 0.01
C GLY A 146 8.25 -16.00 -0.66
N SER A 147 8.56 -15.43 -1.83
CA SER A 147 9.82 -15.65 -2.56
C SER A 147 10.61 -14.36 -2.75
N GLY A 148 11.94 -14.47 -2.78
CA GLY A 148 12.85 -13.32 -2.94
C GLY A 148 12.59 -12.23 -1.89
N THR A 149 12.44 -10.99 -2.34
CA THR A 149 12.05 -9.86 -1.48
C THR A 149 10.54 -9.61 -1.45
N CYS A 150 9.73 -10.41 -2.18
CA CYS A 150 8.27 -10.37 -2.18
C CYS A 150 7.70 -11.08 -0.94
N VAL A 151 8.11 -10.63 0.23
CA VAL A 151 7.77 -11.24 1.52
C VAL A 151 7.12 -10.22 2.43
N LYS A 152 6.44 -10.72 3.47
CA LYS A 152 5.81 -9.88 4.48
C LYS A 152 6.83 -8.92 5.11
N LEU A 153 6.40 -7.70 5.37
CA LEU A 153 7.12 -6.71 6.17
C LEU A 153 6.37 -6.53 7.48
N LYS A 154 7.08 -6.55 8.60
CA LYS A 154 6.49 -6.45 9.94
C LYS A 154 7.23 -5.41 10.77
N CYS A 155 6.50 -4.37 11.16
CA CYS A 155 6.94 -3.36 12.13
C CYS A 155 6.24 -3.64 13.47
N PRO A 156 6.93 -4.23 14.45
CA PRO A 156 6.33 -4.49 15.76
C PRO A 156 6.19 -3.20 16.57
N ALA A 157 5.11 -3.10 17.34
CA ALA A 157 4.87 -2.01 18.27
C ALA A 157 6.05 -1.81 19.26
N GLY A 158 6.39 -0.55 19.53
CA GLY A 158 7.42 -0.16 20.49
C GLY A 158 8.85 -0.33 20.01
N ALA A 159 9.06 -0.59 18.71
CA ALA A 159 10.39 -0.76 18.13
C ALA A 159 10.51 -0.04 16.78
N LEU A 160 11.74 0.42 16.50
CA LEU A 160 12.08 0.94 15.18
C LEU A 160 11.86 -0.15 14.11
N CYS A 161 11.15 0.18 13.03
CA CYS A 161 10.87 -0.79 11.98
C CYS A 161 12.09 -0.98 11.07
N LYS A 162 12.93 -1.98 11.38
CA LYS A 162 14.17 -2.25 10.62
C LYS A 162 13.97 -2.56 9.14
N ASP A 163 12.78 -3.05 8.79
CA ASP A 163 12.41 -3.40 7.43
C ASP A 163 11.90 -2.21 6.60
N ALA A 164 11.67 -1.06 7.24
CA ALA A 164 11.30 0.19 6.60
C ALA A 164 12.53 1.06 6.32
N TYR A 165 12.40 2.04 5.43
CA TYR A 165 13.36 3.13 5.29
C TYR A 165 13.38 3.98 6.56
N ASN A 166 14.53 4.00 7.24
CA ASN A 166 14.81 4.81 8.42
C ASN A 166 15.95 5.80 8.20
N THR A 167 16.64 5.75 7.06
CA THR A 167 17.58 6.78 6.63
C THR A 167 17.48 6.96 5.12
N PRO A 168 17.83 8.12 4.57
CA PRO A 168 18.04 8.26 3.14
C PRO A 168 19.00 7.16 2.64
N ASP A 169 18.76 6.68 1.42
CA ASP A 169 19.60 5.69 0.72
C ASP A 169 19.74 4.31 1.39
N GLN A 170 18.96 4.00 2.43
CA GLN A 170 18.86 2.63 2.93
C GLN A 170 18.42 1.68 1.79
N THR A 171 18.86 0.43 1.77
CA THR A 171 18.39 -0.55 0.78
C THR A 171 17.23 -1.36 1.36
N ALA A 172 16.03 -0.77 1.39
CA ALA A 172 14.82 -1.42 1.92
C ALA A 172 13.73 -1.72 0.88
N THR A 173 13.92 -1.28 -0.38
CA THR A 173 12.99 -1.59 -1.48
C THR A 173 12.88 -3.09 -1.74
N ARG A 174 11.64 -3.53 -1.86
CA ARG A 174 11.22 -4.91 -2.16
C ARG A 174 10.67 -4.98 -3.57
N SER A 175 10.64 -6.20 -4.10
CA SER A 175 10.22 -6.44 -5.47
C SER A 175 9.29 -7.66 -5.51
N CYS A 176 8.19 -7.52 -6.23
CA CYS A 176 7.11 -8.48 -6.36
C CYS A 176 6.70 -8.56 -7.83
N PRO A 177 6.45 -9.75 -8.43
CA PRO A 177 5.98 -9.84 -9.82
C PRO A 177 4.78 -8.91 -10.08
N LEU A 178 4.62 -8.32 -11.27
CA LEU A 178 3.44 -7.46 -11.55
C LEU A 178 2.09 -8.16 -11.29
N LYS A 179 2.07 -9.50 -11.40
CA LYS A 179 0.91 -10.35 -11.10
C LYS A 179 0.77 -10.72 -9.61
N THR A 180 1.41 -9.96 -8.71
CA THR A 180 1.28 -10.12 -7.25
C THR A 180 -0.13 -9.78 -6.77
N GLY A 181 -0.96 -9.16 -7.60
CA GLY A 181 -2.36 -8.90 -7.27
C GLY A 181 -2.46 -7.90 -6.12
N THR A 182 -3.18 -8.29 -5.06
CA THR A 182 -3.41 -7.43 -3.89
C THR A 182 -2.24 -7.45 -2.90
N MET A 183 -1.85 -6.27 -2.46
CA MET A 183 -1.05 -6.07 -1.25
C MET A 183 -1.93 -5.56 -0.12
N TRP A 184 -1.71 -6.07 1.08
CA TRP A 184 -2.42 -5.65 2.28
C TRP A 184 -1.50 -4.81 3.16
N LEU A 185 -1.96 -3.65 3.62
CA LEU A 185 -1.33 -2.86 4.66
C LEU A 185 -2.25 -2.82 5.88
N ASP A 186 -1.89 -3.56 6.92
CA ASP A 186 -2.62 -3.62 8.18
C ASP A 186 -1.99 -2.62 9.16
N LEU A 187 -2.73 -1.55 9.51
CA LEU A 187 -2.34 -0.54 10.49
C LEU A 187 -2.92 -0.88 11.86
N CYS A 188 -2.11 -0.76 12.92
CA CYS A 188 -2.49 -1.12 14.30
C CYS A 188 -2.99 -2.57 14.44
N GLU A 189 -2.38 -3.49 13.69
CA GLU A 189 -2.85 -4.86 13.62
C GLU A 189 -2.84 -5.53 15.01
N PRO A 190 -3.94 -6.17 15.44
CA PRO A 190 -3.96 -6.91 16.69
C PRO A 190 -2.84 -7.96 16.76
N THR A 191 -2.18 -8.12 17.90
CA THR A 191 -1.01 -9.01 18.07
C THR A 191 -1.24 -10.44 17.55
N SER A 192 -2.45 -10.97 17.72
CA SER A 192 -2.82 -12.29 17.19
C SER A 192 -2.79 -12.35 15.66
N GLY A 193 -3.31 -11.32 14.98
CA GLY A 193 -3.24 -11.19 13.51
C GLY A 193 -1.83 -10.87 13.02
N PHE A 194 -1.09 -10.04 13.77
CA PHE A 194 0.28 -9.69 13.45
C PHE A 194 1.21 -10.91 13.41
N ASN A 195 1.05 -11.84 14.36
CA ASN A 195 1.85 -13.05 14.44
C ASN A 195 1.37 -14.16 13.51
N SER A 196 0.11 -14.13 13.05
CA SER A 196 -0.42 -15.17 12.18
C SER A 196 0.16 -15.09 10.77
N ARG A 197 0.16 -16.24 10.08
CA ARG A 197 0.15 -16.23 8.62
C ARG A 197 -1.28 -15.86 8.23
N ARG A 198 -1.52 -14.67 7.67
CA ARG A 198 -2.78 -14.40 6.94
C ARG A 198 -2.96 -15.56 5.96
N GLU A 199 -3.91 -16.45 6.24
CA GLU A 199 -4.33 -17.50 5.32
C GLU A 199 -5.04 -16.77 4.20
N ILE A 200 -4.46 -16.80 3.01
CA ILE A 200 -5.02 -16.15 1.83
C ILE A 200 -6.17 -17.07 1.40
N GLY A 201 -7.33 -16.88 2.04
CA GLY A 201 -8.59 -17.40 1.53
C GLY A 201 -8.86 -16.67 0.23
N PHE A 202 -8.82 -17.38 -0.89
CA PHE A 202 -9.55 -16.95 -2.07
C PHE A 202 -11.02 -16.91 -1.63
N GLU A 203 -11.56 -15.72 -1.35
CA GLU A 203 -13.01 -15.57 -1.33
C GLU A 203 -13.50 -15.89 -2.75
N ALA A 204 -14.28 -16.96 -2.83
CA ALA A 204 -14.85 -17.53 -4.05
C ALA A 204 -15.96 -16.65 -4.63
#